data_AF-A0A7W6KFP0-F1
#
_entry.id   AF-A0A7W6KFP0-F1
#
_cell.length_a   1.000
_cell.length_b   1.000
_cell.length_c   1.000
_cell.angle_alpha   90.00
_cell.angle_beta   90.00
_cell.angle_gamma   90.00
#
_symmetry.space_group_name_H-M   'P 1'
#
loop_
_entity.id
_entity.type
_entity.pdbx_description
1 polymer ?
#
loop_
_entity_poly.entity_id
_entity_poly.type
_entity_poly.pdbx_seq_one_letter_code
_entity_poly.pdbx_strand_id
1 'polypeptide(L)'
;MKIIVNLATLLFTLTILRCNDKAVSREIETQLECLTELNYPMSVKRFYKNNDFQSIWVQSVEKPTKTWSSMLLLDCVLQYGLSHEDYHPEKLLYPKLREILKDQRNGTAEERATFEIYLTDALLTLINDLHFGKANPLLPRRVIDEGNISGFSAEAVLKNALGAKDFLVAISDVQPKSQTYTDLQKYMFLIRGQYLDDCYTVPEEEVRKVAINMERAKWNTVSARAYVEVNIPSYKLTYHLPDTSLTFKVAVGTPEKPTPELMSAISYIGTAPDWKVPNNIFINDILPKALKDIGYLEQKHYTIYDNKGYFINATPALLISIQKNPTGFVARQIFRMRTFTWNNGFPLSK
;
A
#
# COMPACT_ATOMS: atom_id res chain seq x y z
N MET A 1 18.63 -62.72 -3.62
CA MET A 1 17.19 -62.42 -3.82
C MET A 1 16.71 -61.16 -3.09
N LYS A 2 17.05 -60.90 -1.81
CA LYS A 2 16.62 -59.68 -1.07
C LYS A 2 17.10 -58.34 -1.66
N ILE A 3 18.28 -58.28 -2.27
CA ILE A 3 18.83 -57.04 -2.87
C ILE A 3 18.08 -56.65 -4.16
N ILE A 4 17.68 -57.63 -4.98
CA ILE A 4 16.95 -57.41 -6.23
C ILE A 4 15.51 -56.97 -5.96
N VAL A 5 14.88 -57.51 -4.91
CA VAL A 5 13.54 -57.08 -4.47
C VAL A 5 13.55 -55.64 -3.96
N ASN A 6 14.59 -55.22 -3.22
CA ASN A 6 14.75 -53.83 -2.78
C ASN A 6 15.05 -52.85 -3.92
N LEU A 7 15.81 -53.25 -4.94
CA LEU A 7 16.07 -52.39 -6.10
C LEU A 7 14.79 -52.20 -6.95
N ALA A 8 14.00 -53.26 -7.12
CA ALA A 8 12.75 -53.23 -7.86
C ALA A 8 11.66 -52.41 -7.16
N THR A 9 11.55 -52.49 -5.83
CA THR A 9 10.62 -51.63 -5.06
C THR A 9 11.05 -50.17 -5.03
N LEU A 10 12.36 -49.88 -4.98
CA LEU A 10 12.88 -48.51 -5.08
C LEU A 10 12.63 -47.92 -6.49
N LEU A 11 12.89 -48.69 -7.55
CA LEU A 11 12.62 -48.27 -8.92
C LEU A 11 11.13 -48.05 -9.19
N PHE A 12 10.26 -48.93 -8.68
CA PHE A 12 8.80 -48.85 -8.84
C PHE A 12 8.18 -47.68 -8.04
N THR A 13 8.70 -47.39 -6.84
CA THR A 13 8.29 -46.20 -6.06
C THR A 13 8.74 -44.90 -6.73
N LEU A 14 9.96 -44.85 -7.28
CA LEU A 14 10.48 -43.71 -8.04
C LEU A 14 9.70 -43.44 -9.35
N THR A 15 9.27 -44.47 -10.09
CA THR A 15 8.43 -44.28 -11.29
C THR A 15 7.00 -43.86 -10.96
N ILE A 16 6.40 -44.38 -9.89
CA ILE A 16 5.06 -43.94 -9.44
C ILE A 16 5.09 -42.47 -9.00
N LEU A 17 6.11 -42.05 -8.23
CA LEU A 17 6.27 -40.64 -7.84
C LEU A 17 6.39 -39.73 -9.08
N ARG A 18 7.22 -40.09 -10.07
CA ARG A 18 7.38 -39.31 -11.32
C ARG A 18 6.11 -39.27 -12.18
N CYS A 19 5.31 -40.33 -12.20
CA CYS A 19 4.07 -40.36 -12.97
C CYS A 19 2.98 -39.48 -12.34
N ASN A 20 2.94 -39.46 -11.00
CA ASN A 20 1.97 -38.67 -10.24
C ASN A 20 2.27 -37.16 -10.31
N ASP A 21 3.56 -36.79 -10.28
CA ASP A 21 4.00 -35.40 -10.45
C ASP A 21 3.60 -34.83 -11.83
N LYS A 22 3.75 -35.63 -12.90
CA LYS A 22 3.28 -35.25 -14.24
C LYS A 22 1.76 -35.07 -14.34
N ALA A 23 0.99 -35.86 -13.60
CA ALA A 23 -0.47 -35.73 -13.56
C ALA A 23 -0.87 -34.41 -12.90
N VAL A 24 -0.24 -34.05 -11.78
CA VAL A 24 -0.47 -32.76 -11.10
C VAL A 24 -0.06 -31.60 -12.00
N SER A 25 1.08 -31.65 -12.67
CA SER A 25 1.51 -30.57 -13.60
C SER A 25 0.51 -30.29 -14.71
N ARG A 26 -0.02 -31.35 -15.34
CA ARG A 26 -1.04 -31.21 -16.40
C ARG A 26 -2.32 -30.57 -15.87
N GLU A 27 -2.66 -30.92 -14.65
CA GLU A 27 -3.86 -30.44 -13.99
C GLU A 27 -3.70 -28.99 -13.53
N ILE A 28 -2.50 -28.58 -13.08
CA ILE A 28 -2.17 -27.17 -12.84
C ILE A 28 -2.34 -26.36 -14.13
N GLU A 29 -1.77 -26.82 -15.24
CA GLU A 29 -1.89 -26.16 -16.54
C GLU A 29 -3.36 -26.02 -16.97
N THR A 30 -4.17 -27.07 -16.78
CA THR A 30 -5.59 -27.09 -17.14
C THR A 30 -6.43 -26.18 -16.25
N GLN A 31 -6.26 -26.25 -14.92
CA GLN A 31 -7.05 -25.47 -13.96
C GLN A 31 -6.77 -23.97 -14.07
N LEU A 32 -5.53 -23.56 -14.38
CA LEU A 32 -5.18 -22.14 -14.52
C LEU A 32 -5.89 -21.43 -15.67
N GLU A 33 -6.52 -22.16 -16.62
CA GLU A 33 -7.35 -21.55 -17.67
C GLU A 33 -8.80 -21.32 -17.23
N CYS A 34 -9.29 -21.98 -16.17
CA CYS A 34 -10.69 -21.92 -15.77
C CYS A 34 -10.93 -21.44 -14.32
N LEU A 35 -9.89 -21.40 -13.47
CA LEU A 35 -10.02 -20.93 -12.09
C LEU A 35 -10.23 -19.40 -12.05
N THR A 36 -11.29 -18.95 -11.40
CA THR A 36 -11.67 -17.51 -11.36
C THR A 36 -11.50 -16.85 -10.00
N GLU A 37 -11.28 -17.62 -8.93
CA GLU A 37 -11.24 -17.14 -7.54
C GLU A 37 -9.84 -16.68 -7.08
N LEU A 38 -8.87 -16.54 -7.99
CA LEU A 38 -7.51 -16.13 -7.63
C LEU A 38 -7.41 -14.61 -7.42
N ASN A 39 -6.59 -14.21 -6.45
CA ASN A 39 -6.26 -12.82 -6.21
C ASN A 39 -5.32 -12.26 -7.30
N TYR A 40 -4.34 -13.05 -7.74
CA TYR A 40 -3.32 -12.69 -8.72
C TYR A 40 -3.19 -13.77 -9.83
N PRO A 41 -4.26 -14.02 -10.61
CA PRO A 41 -4.30 -15.09 -11.60
C PRO A 41 -3.18 -14.99 -12.66
N MET A 42 -2.84 -13.78 -13.13
CA MET A 42 -1.79 -13.62 -14.13
C MET A 42 -0.41 -13.91 -13.53
N SER A 43 -0.15 -13.48 -12.29
CA SER A 43 1.10 -13.76 -11.58
C SER A 43 1.28 -15.25 -11.32
N VAL A 44 0.22 -15.95 -10.88
CA VAL A 44 0.25 -17.40 -10.68
C VAL A 44 0.54 -18.12 -12.00
N LYS A 45 -0.13 -17.72 -13.09
CA LYS A 45 0.09 -18.29 -14.44
C LYS A 45 1.54 -18.08 -14.90
N ARG A 46 2.11 -16.87 -14.72
CA ARG A 46 3.52 -16.59 -15.04
C ARG A 46 4.47 -17.42 -14.19
N PHE A 47 4.20 -17.55 -12.89
CA PHE A 47 5.03 -18.30 -11.96
C PHE A 47 5.16 -19.78 -12.36
N TYR A 48 4.03 -20.46 -12.62
CA TYR A 48 4.06 -21.86 -13.06
C TYR A 48 4.59 -22.04 -14.48
N LYS A 49 4.27 -21.14 -15.42
CA LYS A 49 4.83 -21.18 -16.77
C LYS A 49 6.37 -21.09 -16.76
N ASN A 50 6.93 -20.29 -15.87
CA ASN A 50 8.39 -20.15 -15.70
C ASN A 50 9.04 -21.33 -14.97
N ASN A 51 8.25 -22.28 -14.47
CA ASN A 51 8.67 -23.48 -13.76
C ASN A 51 8.17 -24.77 -14.44
N ASP A 52 7.82 -24.71 -15.73
CA ASP A 52 7.28 -25.83 -16.52
C ASP A 52 6.10 -26.56 -15.85
N PHE A 53 5.26 -25.81 -15.13
CA PHE A 53 4.11 -26.32 -14.35
C PHE A 53 4.47 -27.42 -13.33
N GLN A 54 5.73 -27.52 -12.90
CA GLN A 54 6.12 -28.49 -11.86
C GLN A 54 5.47 -28.12 -10.52
N SER A 55 4.96 -29.14 -9.81
CA SER A 55 4.43 -28.98 -8.46
C SER A 55 5.54 -28.55 -7.49
N ILE A 56 5.23 -27.78 -6.45
CA ILE A 56 6.21 -27.23 -5.50
C ILE A 56 5.87 -27.60 -4.05
N TRP A 57 4.60 -27.48 -3.69
CA TRP A 57 4.05 -27.56 -2.34
C TRP A 57 3.55 -28.95 -1.93
N VAL A 58 3.05 -29.75 -2.88
CA VAL A 58 2.39 -31.05 -2.63
C VAL A 58 3.30 -32.24 -2.92
N GLN A 59 4.62 -32.03 -2.89
CA GLN A 59 5.63 -33.06 -3.04
C GLN A 59 5.77 -33.94 -1.77
N SER A 60 6.41 -35.10 -1.90
CA SER A 60 6.55 -36.16 -0.88
C SER A 60 6.96 -35.69 0.55
N VAL A 61 6.49 -36.44 1.55
CA VAL A 61 6.61 -36.24 3.02
C VAL A 61 8.03 -36.04 3.54
N GLU A 62 9.06 -36.41 2.79
CA GLU A 62 10.44 -36.31 3.28
C GLU A 62 10.90 -34.86 3.51
N LYS A 63 10.29 -33.85 2.86
CA LYS A 63 10.67 -32.41 3.01
C LYS A 63 9.54 -31.36 2.82
N PRO A 64 8.31 -31.50 3.34
CA PRO A 64 7.24 -30.50 3.17
C PRO A 64 7.41 -29.25 4.05
N THR A 65 8.61 -28.98 4.60
CA THR A 65 8.83 -27.90 5.57
C THR A 65 8.39 -26.54 5.05
N LYS A 66 8.57 -26.28 3.75
CA LYS A 66 8.15 -25.01 3.14
C LYS A 66 6.63 -24.90 3.04
N THR A 67 5.92 -25.96 2.68
CA THR A 67 4.45 -25.96 2.63
C THR A 67 3.84 -25.66 4.00
N TRP A 68 4.34 -26.34 5.05
CA TRP A 68 3.91 -26.08 6.42
C TRP A 68 4.30 -24.67 6.88
N SER A 69 5.50 -24.20 6.51
CA SER A 69 5.95 -22.83 6.82
C SER A 69 5.09 -21.78 6.11
N SER A 70 4.70 -22.02 4.86
CA SER A 70 3.79 -21.15 4.10
C SER A 70 2.42 -21.07 4.78
N MET A 71 1.83 -22.20 5.17
CA MET A 71 0.56 -22.18 5.90
C MET A 71 0.66 -21.43 7.23
N LEU A 72 1.71 -21.69 8.01
CA LEU A 72 1.97 -20.98 9.26
C LEU A 72 2.14 -19.47 9.04
N LEU A 73 2.84 -19.08 7.98
CA LEU A 73 3.02 -17.67 7.63
C LEU A 73 1.68 -16.99 7.33
N LEU A 74 0.79 -17.68 6.60
CA LEU A 74 -0.56 -17.20 6.28
C LEU A 74 -1.46 -17.09 7.52
N ASP A 75 -1.30 -17.97 8.51
CA ASP A 75 -2.03 -17.87 9.78
C ASP A 75 -1.57 -16.65 10.61
N CYS A 76 -0.31 -16.24 10.48
CA CYS A 76 0.30 -15.16 11.26
C CYS A 76 0.25 -13.78 10.58
N VAL A 77 -0.51 -13.59 9.50
CA VAL A 77 -0.52 -12.34 8.71
C VAL A 77 -0.99 -11.11 9.48
N LEU A 78 -1.72 -11.28 10.59
CA LEU A 78 -2.13 -10.19 11.47
C LEU A 78 -0.94 -9.40 12.03
N GLN A 79 0.22 -10.05 12.23
CA GLN A 79 1.45 -9.37 12.66
C GLN A 79 1.97 -8.33 11.63
N TYR A 80 1.48 -8.42 10.39
CA TYR A 80 1.76 -7.51 9.29
C TYR A 80 0.61 -6.53 9.02
N GLY A 81 -0.41 -6.51 9.90
CA GLY A 81 -1.62 -5.70 9.76
C GLY A 81 -2.58 -6.20 8.67
N LEU A 82 -2.47 -7.47 8.28
CA LEU A 82 -3.25 -8.11 7.22
C LEU A 82 -4.29 -9.08 7.81
N SER A 83 -5.29 -9.46 7.02
CA SER A 83 -6.37 -10.38 7.44
C SER A 83 -6.18 -11.75 6.83
N HIS A 84 -6.32 -12.81 7.63
CA HIS A 84 -6.20 -14.19 7.14
C HIS A 84 -7.24 -14.53 6.06
N GLU A 85 -8.43 -13.91 6.13
CA GLU A 85 -9.53 -14.06 5.16
C GLU A 85 -9.15 -13.68 3.72
N ASP A 86 -8.06 -12.94 3.51
CA ASP A 86 -7.62 -12.53 2.18
C ASP A 86 -6.81 -13.61 1.43
N TYR A 87 -6.53 -14.73 2.09
CA TYR A 87 -5.55 -15.74 1.64
C TYR A 87 -6.15 -17.15 1.49
N HIS A 88 -7.41 -17.25 1.08
CA HIS A 88 -8.12 -18.51 0.79
C HIS A 88 -8.18 -19.51 1.97
N PRO A 89 -8.51 -19.08 3.19
CA PRO A 89 -8.50 -19.96 4.37
C PRO A 89 -9.44 -21.17 4.23
N GLU A 90 -10.51 -21.03 3.46
CA GLU A 90 -11.48 -22.08 3.18
C GLU A 90 -10.96 -23.16 2.21
N LYS A 91 -9.94 -22.84 1.40
CA LYS A 91 -9.28 -23.76 0.47
C LYS A 91 -8.01 -24.36 1.08
N LEU A 92 -7.30 -23.59 1.90
CA LEU A 92 -6.00 -23.94 2.48
C LEU A 92 -6.14 -24.56 3.88
N LEU A 93 -6.79 -25.72 3.94
CA LEU A 93 -7.07 -26.41 5.20
C LEU A 93 -5.96 -27.39 5.59
N TYR A 94 -5.49 -27.32 6.85
CA TYR A 94 -4.50 -28.27 7.38
C TYR A 94 -4.90 -29.74 7.32
N PRO A 95 -6.17 -30.15 7.61
CA PRO A 95 -6.61 -31.52 7.37
C PRO A 95 -6.38 -31.96 5.92
N LYS A 96 -6.73 -31.11 4.94
CA LYS A 96 -6.54 -31.40 3.52
C LYS A 96 -5.06 -31.53 3.16
N LEU A 97 -4.20 -30.65 3.69
CA LEU A 97 -2.75 -30.77 3.52
C LEU A 97 -2.24 -32.13 4.05
N ARG A 98 -2.68 -32.55 5.25
CA ARG A 98 -2.27 -33.84 5.83
C ARG A 98 -2.68 -35.02 4.95
N GLU A 99 -3.88 -34.98 4.35
CA GLU A 99 -4.35 -36.00 3.43
C GLU A 99 -3.49 -36.06 2.17
N ILE A 100 -3.25 -34.90 1.54
CA ILE A 100 -2.40 -34.76 0.34
C ILE A 100 -0.98 -35.30 0.58
N LEU A 101 -0.41 -35.04 1.75
CA LEU A 101 0.96 -35.47 2.07
C LEU A 101 1.04 -36.94 2.50
N LYS A 102 0.09 -37.47 3.31
CA LYS A 102 0.20 -38.82 3.92
C LYS A 102 0.24 -39.96 2.91
N ASP A 103 -0.51 -39.87 1.81
CA ASP A 103 -0.47 -40.87 0.76
C ASP A 103 -0.73 -40.17 -0.57
N GLN A 104 0.26 -40.18 -1.46
CA GLN A 104 0.15 -39.65 -2.81
C GLN A 104 -0.92 -40.36 -3.67
N ARG A 105 -1.55 -41.43 -3.15
CA ARG A 105 -2.71 -42.12 -3.72
C ARG A 105 -4.07 -41.67 -3.18
N ASN A 106 -4.11 -40.95 -2.06
CA ASN A 106 -5.36 -40.60 -1.36
C ASN A 106 -5.91 -39.20 -1.71
N GLY A 107 -5.25 -38.45 -2.58
CA GLY A 107 -5.78 -37.24 -3.21
C GLY A 107 -5.67 -37.33 -4.73
N THR A 108 -6.69 -36.88 -5.45
CA THR A 108 -6.63 -36.86 -6.92
C THR A 108 -5.58 -35.85 -7.39
N ALA A 109 -5.06 -36.01 -8.61
CA ALA A 109 -4.17 -35.01 -9.20
C ALA A 109 -4.83 -33.62 -9.25
N GLU A 110 -6.16 -33.58 -9.43
CA GLU A 110 -7.03 -32.41 -9.38
C GLU A 110 -6.98 -31.70 -8.04
N GLU A 111 -7.27 -32.38 -6.94
CA GLU A 111 -7.28 -31.78 -5.62
C GLU A 111 -5.90 -31.24 -5.22
N ARG A 112 -4.84 -31.94 -5.62
CA ARG A 112 -3.46 -31.54 -5.35
C ARG A 112 -3.06 -30.31 -6.16
N ALA A 113 -3.45 -30.24 -7.43
CA ALA A 113 -3.24 -29.07 -8.27
C ALA A 113 -4.03 -27.86 -7.78
N THR A 114 -5.27 -28.06 -7.31
CA THR A 114 -6.06 -26.97 -6.71
C THR A 114 -5.38 -26.41 -5.48
N PHE A 115 -4.91 -27.26 -4.56
CA PHE A 115 -4.19 -26.82 -3.36
C PHE A 115 -2.88 -26.10 -3.71
N GLU A 116 -2.11 -26.61 -4.69
CA GLU A 116 -0.91 -25.97 -5.25
C GLU A 116 -1.17 -24.54 -5.71
N ILE A 117 -2.21 -24.36 -6.53
CA ILE A 117 -2.57 -23.09 -7.14
C ILE A 117 -2.99 -22.08 -6.06
N TYR A 118 -3.89 -22.45 -5.15
CA TYR A 118 -4.35 -21.54 -4.09
C TYR A 118 -3.23 -21.18 -3.12
N LEU A 119 -2.34 -22.09 -2.77
CA LEU A 119 -1.22 -21.77 -1.88
C LEU A 119 -0.22 -20.83 -2.57
N THR A 120 0.04 -21.05 -3.86
CA THR A 120 0.87 -20.13 -4.65
C THR A 120 0.23 -18.75 -4.74
N ASP A 121 -1.07 -18.67 -5.05
CA ASP A 121 -1.80 -17.40 -5.12
C ASP A 121 -1.77 -16.66 -3.77
N ALA A 122 -2.03 -17.36 -2.66
CA ALA A 122 -1.97 -16.79 -1.32
C ALA A 122 -0.58 -16.20 -1.00
N LEU A 123 0.50 -16.90 -1.36
CA LEU A 123 1.87 -16.42 -1.12
C LEU A 123 2.24 -15.23 -2.01
N LEU A 124 1.87 -15.25 -3.30
CA LEU A 124 2.08 -14.11 -4.20
C LEU A 124 1.25 -12.90 -3.73
N THR A 125 0.02 -13.14 -3.27
CA THR A 125 -0.84 -12.13 -2.65
C THR A 125 -0.14 -11.52 -1.44
N LEU A 126 0.36 -12.35 -0.52
CA LEU A 126 1.06 -11.89 0.67
C LEU A 126 2.30 -11.05 0.31
N ILE A 127 3.15 -11.54 -0.60
CA ILE A 127 4.36 -10.81 -1.01
C ILE A 127 4.01 -9.43 -1.59
N ASN A 128 3.00 -9.36 -2.46
CA ASN A 128 2.52 -8.10 -3.01
C ASN A 128 1.92 -7.18 -1.93
N ASP A 129 1.11 -7.72 -1.02
CA ASP A 129 0.46 -6.96 0.06
C ASP A 129 1.46 -6.49 1.13
N LEU A 130 2.59 -7.18 1.31
CA LEU A 130 3.69 -6.73 2.16
C LEU A 130 4.51 -5.63 1.50
N HIS A 131 4.74 -5.72 0.19
CA HIS A 131 5.59 -4.78 -0.54
C HIS A 131 4.85 -3.51 -0.97
N PHE A 132 3.75 -3.65 -1.70
CA PHE A 132 2.99 -2.53 -2.25
C PHE A 132 1.87 -2.05 -1.32
N GLY A 133 1.41 -2.91 -0.41
CA GLY A 133 0.19 -2.69 0.37
C GLY A 133 -1.06 -3.12 -0.39
N LYS A 134 -1.97 -3.79 0.31
CA LYS A 134 -3.26 -4.29 -0.21
C LYS A 134 -4.17 -3.16 -0.69
N ALA A 135 -4.13 -2.01 -0.03
CA ALA A 135 -5.02 -0.87 -0.25
C ALA A 135 -4.28 0.33 -0.88
N ASN A 136 -3.25 0.06 -1.68
CA ASN A 136 -2.48 1.08 -2.36
C ASN A 136 -3.32 1.80 -3.44
N PRO A 137 -3.54 3.14 -3.32
CA PRO A 137 -4.36 3.88 -4.27
C PRO A 137 -3.66 4.11 -5.63
N LEU A 138 -2.32 4.02 -5.67
CA LEU A 138 -1.51 4.26 -6.88
C LEU A 138 -1.29 2.97 -7.68
N LEU A 139 -1.19 1.84 -6.99
CA LEU A 139 -0.94 0.51 -7.58
C LEU A 139 -2.06 -0.46 -7.18
N PRO A 140 -3.24 -0.38 -7.80
CA PRO A 140 -4.30 -1.34 -7.53
C PRO A 140 -3.89 -2.74 -7.98
N ARG A 141 -4.44 -3.76 -7.31
CA ARG A 141 -4.15 -5.19 -7.53
C ARG A 141 -4.05 -5.59 -9.02
N ARG A 142 -4.99 -5.14 -9.86
CA ARG A 142 -4.98 -5.41 -11.31
C ARG A 142 -3.69 -4.97 -11.99
N VAL A 143 -3.20 -3.76 -11.70
CA VAL A 143 -1.98 -3.20 -12.28
C VAL A 143 -0.75 -3.99 -11.81
N ILE A 144 -0.73 -4.41 -10.54
CA ILE A 144 0.33 -5.27 -10.01
C ILE A 144 0.31 -6.63 -10.73
N ASP A 145 -0.87 -7.24 -10.90
CA ASP A 145 -1.01 -8.55 -11.53
C ASP A 145 -0.62 -8.55 -13.02
N GLU A 146 -0.72 -7.42 -13.72
CA GLU A 146 -0.23 -7.28 -15.11
C GLU A 146 1.29 -7.50 -15.22
N GLY A 147 2.05 -7.30 -14.13
CA GLY A 147 3.49 -7.59 -14.06
C GLY A 147 4.38 -6.55 -14.75
N ASN A 148 3.83 -5.38 -15.11
CA ASN A 148 4.55 -4.30 -15.81
C ASN A 148 5.18 -3.27 -14.84
N ILE A 149 5.56 -3.69 -13.64
CA ILE A 149 6.17 -2.83 -12.62
C ILE A 149 7.68 -3.06 -12.59
N SER A 150 8.46 -1.98 -12.76
CA SER A 150 9.92 -2.05 -12.70
C SER A 150 10.43 -2.15 -11.26
N GLY A 151 11.39 -3.05 -11.00
CA GLY A 151 12.16 -3.09 -9.76
C GLY A 151 11.66 -4.10 -8.71
N PHE A 152 10.48 -4.68 -8.88
CA PHE A 152 9.94 -5.70 -7.97
C PHE A 152 9.10 -6.74 -8.72
N SER A 153 9.20 -8.01 -8.30
CA SER A 153 8.33 -9.11 -8.77
C SER A 153 8.13 -10.11 -7.63
N ALA A 154 6.87 -10.33 -7.26
CA ALA A 154 6.52 -11.32 -6.24
C ALA A 154 6.88 -12.74 -6.68
N GLU A 155 6.76 -13.05 -7.97
CA GLU A 155 7.14 -14.34 -8.55
C GLU A 155 8.64 -14.60 -8.39
N ALA A 156 9.47 -13.58 -8.63
CA ALA A 156 10.92 -13.68 -8.45
C ALA A 156 11.30 -13.83 -6.98
N VAL A 157 10.65 -13.07 -6.08
CA VAL A 157 10.85 -13.20 -4.63
C VAL A 157 10.49 -14.61 -4.15
N LEU A 158 9.32 -15.12 -4.52
CA LEU A 158 8.87 -16.46 -4.14
C LEU A 158 9.84 -17.54 -4.67
N LYS A 159 10.23 -17.44 -5.94
CA LYS A 159 11.20 -18.37 -6.56
C LYS A 159 12.53 -18.37 -5.80
N ASN A 160 13.05 -17.21 -5.43
CA ASN A 160 14.31 -17.09 -4.69
C ASN A 160 14.16 -17.63 -3.25
N ALA A 161 13.03 -17.35 -2.59
CA ALA A 161 12.75 -17.84 -1.24
C ALA A 161 12.73 -19.37 -1.17
N LEU A 162 12.27 -20.06 -2.22
CA LEU A 162 12.32 -21.52 -2.30
C LEU A 162 13.76 -22.08 -2.21
N GLY A 163 14.79 -21.31 -2.53
CA GLY A 163 16.21 -21.70 -2.37
C GLY A 163 16.87 -21.17 -1.10
N ALA A 164 16.18 -20.31 -0.33
CA ALA A 164 16.77 -19.62 0.82
C ALA A 164 16.95 -20.56 2.03
N LYS A 165 17.97 -20.24 2.85
CA LYS A 165 18.20 -20.93 4.14
C LYS A 165 17.04 -20.71 5.11
N ASP A 166 16.50 -19.49 5.13
CA ASP A 166 15.33 -19.11 5.91
C ASP A 166 14.24 -18.63 4.96
N PHE A 167 13.26 -19.50 4.71
CA PHE A 167 12.16 -19.26 3.78
C PHE A 167 11.24 -18.13 4.27
N LEU A 168 10.91 -18.11 5.57
CA LEU A 168 10.00 -17.12 6.14
C LEU A 168 10.61 -15.72 6.14
N VAL A 169 11.90 -15.61 6.46
CA VAL A 169 12.63 -14.35 6.38
C VAL A 169 12.71 -13.86 4.93
N ALA A 170 13.02 -14.75 3.96
CA ALA A 170 13.12 -14.36 2.56
C ALA A 170 11.78 -13.81 1.99
N ILE A 171 10.64 -14.36 2.41
CA ILE A 171 9.32 -13.84 2.01
C ILE A 171 9.01 -12.52 2.70
N SER A 172 9.24 -12.43 4.02
CA SER A 172 8.89 -11.26 4.82
C SER A 172 9.84 -10.08 4.64
N ASP A 173 11.02 -10.26 4.04
CA ASP A 173 12.00 -9.19 3.84
C ASP A 173 11.53 -8.06 2.89
N VAL A 174 10.50 -8.31 2.07
CA VAL A 174 9.95 -7.30 1.14
C VAL A 174 9.18 -6.16 1.80
N GLN A 175 8.94 -6.27 3.12
CA GLN A 175 8.24 -5.28 3.94
C GLN A 175 8.95 -3.93 3.98
N PRO A 176 8.22 -2.84 4.28
CA PRO A 176 8.81 -1.52 4.51
C PRO A 176 9.86 -1.54 5.60
N LYS A 177 10.98 -0.87 5.35
CA LYS A 177 12.10 -0.75 6.30
C LYS A 177 12.03 0.52 7.16
N SER A 178 10.92 1.26 7.09
CA SER A 178 10.76 2.50 7.84
C SER A 178 10.58 2.22 9.33
N GLN A 179 11.17 3.08 10.17
CA GLN A 179 11.04 2.99 11.63
C GLN A 179 9.57 2.98 12.07
N THR A 180 8.74 3.82 11.43
CA THR A 180 7.29 3.88 11.67
C THR A 180 6.62 2.52 11.47
N TYR A 181 6.91 1.81 10.38
CA TYR A 181 6.32 0.50 10.13
C TYR A 181 6.77 -0.52 11.19
N THR A 182 8.07 -0.55 11.50
CA THR A 182 8.63 -1.45 12.52
C THR A 182 8.05 -1.19 13.91
N ASP A 183 7.82 0.06 14.31
CA ASP A 183 7.23 0.40 15.60
C ASP A 183 5.76 -0.01 15.69
N LEU A 184 5.01 0.13 14.58
CA LEU A 184 3.64 -0.39 14.51
C LEU A 184 3.58 -1.92 14.60
N GLN A 185 4.52 -2.63 13.97
CA GLN A 185 4.64 -4.09 14.11
C GLN A 185 4.92 -4.51 15.55
N LYS A 186 5.87 -3.84 16.22
CA LYS A 186 6.15 -4.09 17.65
C LYS A 186 4.91 -3.86 18.50
N TYR A 187 4.18 -2.76 18.26
CA TYR A 187 2.96 -2.47 19.00
C TYR A 187 1.87 -3.50 18.72
N MET A 188 1.68 -3.94 17.47
CA MET A 188 0.78 -5.03 17.11
C MET A 188 1.12 -6.32 17.87
N PHE A 189 2.41 -6.67 17.93
CA PHE A 189 2.88 -7.83 18.69
C PHE A 189 2.58 -7.71 20.20
N LEU A 190 2.74 -6.53 20.80
CA LEU A 190 2.39 -6.31 22.21
C LEU A 190 0.90 -6.56 22.45
N ILE A 191 0.03 -5.96 21.64
CA ILE A 191 -1.42 -5.99 21.86
C ILE A 191 -2.10 -7.31 21.43
N ARG A 192 -1.48 -8.10 20.53
CA ARG A 192 -2.02 -9.38 20.03
C ARG A 192 -1.19 -10.61 20.36
N GLY A 193 -0.01 -10.46 20.94
CA GLY A 193 0.85 -11.57 21.35
C GLY A 193 1.04 -11.62 22.85
N GLN A 194 1.42 -10.50 23.46
CA GLN A 194 1.86 -10.48 24.86
C GLN A 194 0.75 -10.18 25.87
N TYR A 195 -0.17 -9.28 25.53
CA TYR A 195 -1.22 -8.83 26.47
C TYR A 195 -2.53 -9.65 26.40
N LEU A 196 -2.56 -10.76 25.66
CA LEU A 196 -3.74 -11.61 25.53
C LEU A 196 -4.23 -12.22 26.86
N ASP A 197 -3.31 -12.43 27.82
CA ASP A 197 -3.59 -13.06 29.12
C ASP A 197 -3.52 -12.07 30.30
N ASP A 198 -3.43 -10.76 30.04
CA ASP A 198 -3.55 -9.76 31.09
C ASP A 198 -5.04 -9.48 31.41
N CYS A 199 -5.33 -8.87 32.56
CA CYS A 199 -6.70 -8.48 32.96
C CYS A 199 -7.31 -7.38 32.06
N TYR A 200 -6.60 -6.91 31.04
CA TYR A 200 -7.01 -5.87 30.12
C TYR A 200 -7.18 -6.43 28.71
N THR A 201 -8.40 -6.38 28.17
CA THR A 201 -8.64 -6.69 26.77
C THR A 201 -8.36 -5.46 25.91
N VAL A 202 -7.59 -5.65 24.83
CA VAL A 202 -7.38 -4.57 23.84
C VAL A 202 -8.60 -4.52 22.91
N PRO A 203 -9.26 -3.36 22.76
CA PRO A 203 -10.40 -3.23 21.86
C PRO A 203 -10.01 -3.51 20.40
N GLU A 204 -10.88 -4.21 19.67
CA GLU A 204 -10.71 -4.49 18.24
C GLU A 204 -10.49 -3.22 17.40
N GLU A 205 -11.09 -2.10 17.80
CA GLU A 205 -10.92 -0.81 17.14
C GLU A 205 -9.46 -0.33 17.15
N GLU A 206 -8.74 -0.53 18.25
CA GLU A 206 -7.34 -0.12 18.36
C GLU A 206 -6.46 -0.97 17.44
N VAL A 207 -6.71 -2.28 17.39
CA VAL A 207 -5.98 -3.18 16.48
C VAL A 207 -6.23 -2.78 15.03
N ARG A 208 -7.49 -2.46 14.68
CA ARG A 208 -7.83 -1.97 13.34
C ARG A 208 -7.13 -0.65 13.01
N LYS A 209 -7.02 0.29 13.97
CA LYS A 209 -6.27 1.55 13.78
C LYS A 209 -4.80 1.28 13.50
N VAL A 210 -4.17 0.36 14.23
CA VAL A 210 -2.77 -0.02 14.01
C VAL A 210 -2.61 -0.63 12.62
N ALA A 211 -3.45 -1.60 12.26
CA ALA A 211 -3.43 -2.24 10.94
C ALA A 211 -3.60 -1.24 9.78
N ILE A 212 -4.51 -0.27 9.90
CA ILE A 212 -4.69 0.79 8.88
C ILE A 212 -3.43 1.66 8.75
N ASN A 213 -2.78 2.02 9.85
CA ASN A 213 -1.55 2.82 9.80
C ASN A 213 -0.36 2.00 9.27
N MET A 214 -0.31 0.70 9.56
CA MET A 214 0.67 -0.21 8.95
C MET A 214 0.49 -0.27 7.44
N GLU A 215 -0.75 -0.36 6.97
CA GLU A 215 -1.08 -0.35 5.55
C GLU A 215 -0.64 0.96 4.87
N ARG A 216 -0.94 2.12 5.48
CA ARG A 216 -0.45 3.43 4.98
C ARG A 216 1.07 3.50 4.88
N ALA A 217 1.78 2.94 5.86
CA ALA A 217 3.24 2.94 5.89
C ALA A 217 3.88 2.07 4.78
N LYS A 218 3.12 1.19 4.13
CA LYS A 218 3.62 0.38 3.01
C LYS A 218 3.78 1.16 1.71
N TRP A 219 2.81 2.03 1.41
CA TRP A 219 2.80 2.77 0.15
C TRP A 219 3.18 4.25 0.29
N ASN A 220 3.21 4.80 1.51
CA ASN A 220 3.73 6.15 1.77
C ASN A 220 5.25 6.14 1.97
N THR A 221 6.00 5.76 0.94
CA THR A 221 7.47 5.69 1.00
C THR A 221 8.11 6.88 0.28
N VAL A 222 9.09 7.51 0.92
CA VAL A 222 9.86 8.62 0.34
C VAL A 222 11.30 8.15 0.17
N SER A 223 11.79 8.14 -1.08
CA SER A 223 13.16 7.72 -1.43
C SER A 223 14.18 8.86 -1.42
N ALA A 224 13.72 10.11 -1.22
CA ALA A 224 14.58 11.28 -1.21
C ALA A 224 15.42 11.35 0.07
N ARG A 225 16.70 11.74 -0.06
CA ARG A 225 17.61 11.94 1.09
C ARG A 225 17.25 13.12 1.98
N ALA A 226 16.56 14.11 1.41
CA ALA A 226 16.02 15.24 2.15
C ALA A 226 14.60 15.50 1.66
N TYR A 227 13.64 15.56 2.59
CA TYR A 227 12.23 15.73 2.26
C TYR A 227 11.45 16.36 3.41
N VAL A 228 10.30 16.93 3.09
CA VAL A 228 9.36 17.48 4.06
C VAL A 228 8.19 16.51 4.16
N GLU A 229 7.95 15.99 5.35
CA GLU A 229 6.76 15.23 5.69
C GLU A 229 5.80 16.11 6.47
N VAL A 230 4.52 16.10 6.09
CA VAL A 230 3.45 16.73 6.89
C VAL A 230 2.50 15.64 7.36
N ASN A 231 2.58 15.31 8.64
CA ASN A 231 1.64 14.40 9.27
C ASN A 231 0.42 15.20 9.75
N ILE A 232 -0.58 15.30 8.86
CA ILE A 232 -1.82 16.06 9.03
C ILE A 232 -2.50 15.78 10.38
N PRO A 233 -2.82 14.53 10.77
CA PRO A 233 -3.53 14.29 12.03
C PRO A 233 -2.69 14.63 13.27
N SER A 234 -1.36 14.67 13.15
CA SER A 234 -0.48 15.04 14.27
C SER A 234 -0.19 16.54 14.37
N TYR A 235 -0.64 17.37 13.41
CA TYR A 235 -0.31 18.80 13.32
C TYR A 235 1.20 19.08 13.30
N LYS A 236 1.98 18.18 12.69
CA LYS A 236 3.45 18.29 12.62
C LYS A 236 3.94 18.25 11.19
N LEU A 237 4.96 19.07 10.94
CA LEU A 237 5.82 18.99 9.77
C LEU A 237 7.20 18.57 10.24
N THR A 238 7.76 17.56 9.61
CA THR A 238 9.15 17.14 9.84
C THR A 238 9.95 17.34 8.56
N TYR A 239 11.02 18.13 8.66
CA TYR A 239 12.02 18.22 7.61
C TYR A 239 13.12 17.22 7.89
N HIS A 240 13.21 16.19 7.06
CA HIS A 240 14.22 15.15 7.15
C HIS A 240 15.43 15.55 6.30
N LEU A 241 16.61 15.46 6.91
CA LEU A 241 17.93 15.53 6.29
C LEU A 241 18.61 14.15 6.47
N PRO A 242 19.73 13.88 5.78
CA PRO A 242 20.42 12.59 5.87
C PRO A 242 20.82 12.16 7.30
N ASP A 243 21.07 13.13 8.18
CA ASP A 243 21.64 12.93 9.51
C ASP A 243 20.80 13.52 10.65
N THR A 244 19.82 14.38 10.34
CA THR A 244 19.03 15.12 11.32
C THR A 244 17.59 15.28 10.84
N SER A 245 16.67 15.50 11.78
CA SER A 245 15.30 15.90 11.46
C SER A 245 14.88 17.10 12.29
N LEU A 246 14.18 18.05 11.67
CA LEU A 246 13.65 19.24 12.33
C LEU A 246 12.12 19.17 12.32
N THR A 247 11.50 19.25 13.50
CA THR A 247 10.04 19.16 13.63
C THR A 247 9.43 20.50 14.02
N PHE A 248 8.34 20.85 13.35
CA PHE A 248 7.58 22.07 13.53
C PHE A 248 6.11 21.75 13.74
N LYS A 249 5.42 22.60 14.49
CA LYS A 249 3.95 22.58 14.53
C LYS A 249 3.40 23.29 13.30
N VAL A 250 2.35 22.73 12.71
CA VAL A 250 1.66 23.32 11.56
C VAL A 250 0.16 23.39 11.80
N ALA A 251 -0.49 24.36 11.17
CA ALA A 251 -1.94 24.40 11.06
C ALA A 251 -2.37 23.61 9.82
N VAL A 252 -3.46 22.85 9.94
CA VAL A 252 -4.08 22.12 8.85
C VAL A 252 -5.53 22.56 8.68
N GLY A 253 -6.14 22.19 7.56
CA GLY A 253 -7.55 22.46 7.27
C GLY A 253 -8.48 21.84 8.32
N THR A 254 -9.68 22.40 8.45
CA THR A 254 -10.72 21.87 9.34
C THR A 254 -11.32 20.59 8.76
N PRO A 255 -12.07 19.78 9.53
CA PRO A 255 -12.75 18.60 8.99
C PRO A 255 -13.68 18.90 7.80
N GLU A 256 -14.30 20.09 7.75
CA GLU A 256 -15.16 20.52 6.65
C GLU A 256 -14.36 20.98 5.42
N LYS A 257 -13.10 21.37 5.60
CA LYS A 257 -12.18 21.85 4.56
C LYS A 257 -10.79 21.24 4.78
N PRO A 258 -10.65 19.91 4.60
CA PRO A 258 -9.44 19.20 5.00
C PRO A 258 -8.25 19.57 4.10
N THR A 259 -7.05 19.51 4.66
CA THR A 259 -5.82 19.55 3.87
C THR A 259 -5.77 18.30 2.98
N PRO A 260 -5.58 18.43 1.66
CA PRO A 260 -5.49 17.28 0.77
C PRO A 260 -4.18 16.50 1.00
N GLU A 261 -4.25 15.18 0.87
CA GLU A 261 -3.07 14.31 0.83
C GLU A 261 -2.42 14.40 -0.56
N LEU A 262 -1.12 14.66 -0.62
CA LEU A 262 -0.37 14.76 -1.88
C LEU A 262 1.12 14.47 -1.68
N MET A 263 1.79 14.12 -2.78
CA MET A 263 3.25 14.04 -2.87
C MET A 263 3.72 14.98 -3.99
N SER A 264 4.65 15.88 -3.70
CA SER A 264 5.14 16.86 -4.66
C SER A 264 6.56 17.34 -4.30
N ALA A 265 7.13 18.18 -5.15
CA ALA A 265 8.43 18.81 -4.94
C ALA A 265 8.26 20.31 -4.72
N ILE A 266 9.01 20.83 -3.74
CA ILE A 266 9.15 22.27 -3.52
C ILE A 266 10.03 22.85 -4.62
N SER A 267 9.48 23.79 -5.41
CA SER A 267 10.20 24.40 -6.54
C SER A 267 10.84 25.76 -6.23
N TYR A 268 10.24 26.55 -5.34
CA TYR A 268 10.79 27.82 -4.88
C TYR A 268 10.28 28.17 -3.49
N ILE A 269 10.98 29.08 -2.81
CA ILE A 269 10.56 29.67 -1.54
C ILE A 269 10.50 31.18 -1.75
N GLY A 270 9.32 31.76 -1.57
CA GLY A 270 9.12 33.20 -1.57
C GLY A 270 9.17 33.77 -0.16
N THR A 271 9.96 34.82 0.05
CA THR A 271 9.94 35.59 1.30
C THR A 271 8.98 36.76 1.17
N ALA A 272 8.00 36.88 2.08
CA ALA A 272 6.97 37.92 2.04
C ALA A 272 6.20 38.01 0.70
N PRO A 273 5.63 36.90 0.20
CA PRO A 273 4.84 36.91 -1.04
C PRO A 273 3.54 37.70 -0.85
N ASP A 274 3.03 38.28 -1.94
CA ASP A 274 1.67 38.78 -2.00
C ASP A 274 0.70 37.60 -2.07
N TRP A 275 -0.37 37.64 -1.27
CA TRP A 275 -1.40 36.62 -1.33
C TRP A 275 -2.41 36.96 -2.40
N LYS A 276 -2.37 36.22 -3.51
CA LYS A 276 -3.45 36.21 -4.50
C LYS A 276 -4.67 35.52 -3.88
N VAL A 277 -5.68 36.32 -3.51
CA VAL A 277 -6.85 35.82 -2.80
C VAL A 277 -7.65 34.89 -3.72
N PRO A 278 -7.97 33.66 -3.28
CA PRO A 278 -8.87 32.79 -4.01
C PRO A 278 -10.22 33.47 -4.28
N ASN A 279 -10.75 33.31 -5.49
CA ASN A 279 -11.94 34.04 -5.94
C ASN A 279 -13.14 33.87 -4.97
N ASN A 280 -13.32 32.67 -4.43
CA ASN A 280 -14.38 32.36 -3.47
C ASN A 280 -14.27 33.24 -2.20
N ILE A 281 -13.07 33.39 -1.64
CA ILE A 281 -12.82 34.24 -0.46
C ILE A 281 -13.01 35.72 -0.82
N PHE A 282 -12.55 36.13 -2.01
CA PHE A 282 -12.72 37.50 -2.46
C PHE A 282 -14.22 37.87 -2.53
N ILE A 283 -15.04 37.02 -3.15
CA ILE A 283 -16.47 37.26 -3.35
C ILE A 283 -17.27 37.15 -2.05
N ASN A 284 -17.02 36.12 -1.24
CA ASN A 284 -17.88 35.81 -0.11
C ASN A 284 -17.44 36.47 1.21
N ASP A 285 -16.15 36.76 1.38
CA ASP A 285 -15.64 37.28 2.65
C ASP A 285 -15.16 38.74 2.56
N ILE A 286 -14.47 39.11 1.49
CA ILE A 286 -13.83 40.42 1.36
C ILE A 286 -14.78 41.44 0.73
N LEU A 287 -15.38 41.13 -0.41
CA LEU A 287 -16.22 42.04 -1.18
C LEU A 287 -17.42 42.58 -0.37
N PRO A 288 -18.15 41.79 0.44
CA PRO A 288 -19.26 42.32 1.24
C PRO A 288 -18.81 43.34 2.29
N LYS A 289 -17.61 43.15 2.86
CA LYS A 289 -17.02 44.09 3.83
C LYS A 289 -16.56 45.37 3.14
N ALA A 290 -15.95 45.25 1.96
CA ALA A 290 -15.53 46.38 1.14
C ALA A 290 -16.71 47.21 0.61
N LEU A 291 -17.84 46.58 0.28
CA LEU A 291 -19.07 47.26 -0.11
C LEU A 291 -19.70 48.06 1.04
N LYS A 292 -19.55 47.58 2.29
CA LYS A 292 -20.01 48.27 3.49
C LYS A 292 -19.10 49.44 3.88
N ASP A 293 -17.79 49.24 3.76
CA ASP A 293 -16.76 50.25 4.02
C ASP A 293 -15.57 50.02 3.09
N ILE A 294 -15.34 50.95 2.15
CA ILE A 294 -14.24 50.87 1.20
C ILE A 294 -12.88 50.96 1.91
N GLY A 295 -12.82 51.69 3.03
CA GLY A 295 -11.62 51.81 3.86
C GLY A 295 -11.14 50.47 4.39
N TYR A 296 -12.00 49.44 4.43
CA TYR A 296 -11.62 48.07 4.77
C TYR A 296 -10.49 47.53 3.90
N LEU A 297 -10.50 47.82 2.59
CA LEU A 297 -9.46 47.35 1.67
C LEU A 297 -8.10 47.95 2.03
N GLU A 298 -8.05 49.25 2.32
CA GLU A 298 -6.82 49.93 2.72
C GLU A 298 -6.33 49.45 4.10
N GLN A 299 -7.23 49.40 5.09
CA GLN A 299 -6.96 48.95 6.45
C GLN A 299 -6.41 47.52 6.52
N LYS A 300 -6.86 46.64 5.60
CA LYS A 300 -6.41 45.24 5.51
C LYS A 300 -5.40 45.00 4.38
N HIS A 301 -4.94 46.06 3.72
CA HIS A 301 -3.92 46.04 2.66
C HIS A 301 -4.28 45.15 1.46
N TYR A 302 -5.55 45.18 1.05
CA TYR A 302 -6.02 44.58 -0.19
C TYR A 302 -5.94 45.57 -1.34
N THR A 303 -5.41 45.09 -2.48
CA THR A 303 -5.42 45.81 -3.76
C THR A 303 -6.13 44.97 -4.82
N ILE A 304 -6.88 45.63 -5.70
CA ILE A 304 -7.66 44.98 -6.76
C ILE A 304 -6.90 45.12 -8.09
N TYR A 305 -6.81 44.03 -8.83
CA TYR A 305 -6.22 43.94 -10.15
C TYR A 305 -7.23 43.35 -11.13
N ASP A 306 -7.09 43.67 -12.41
CA ASP A 306 -7.79 42.93 -13.46
C ASP A 306 -7.09 41.59 -13.76
N ASN A 307 -7.71 40.75 -14.59
CA ASN A 307 -7.12 39.48 -15.03
C ASN A 307 -5.80 39.61 -15.80
N LYS A 308 -5.47 40.81 -16.32
CA LYS A 308 -4.21 41.10 -17.02
C LYS A 308 -3.11 41.56 -16.05
N GLY A 309 -3.44 41.76 -14.77
CA GLY A 309 -2.52 42.18 -13.73
C GLY A 309 -2.37 43.69 -13.58
N TYR A 310 -3.25 44.50 -14.19
CA TYR A 310 -3.25 45.94 -14.01
C TYR A 310 -4.00 46.33 -12.74
N PHE A 311 -3.41 47.26 -11.98
CA PHE A 311 -4.03 47.83 -10.79
C PHE A 311 -5.33 48.57 -11.16
N ILE A 312 -6.39 48.33 -10.40
CA ILE A 312 -7.67 49.00 -10.55
C ILE A 312 -8.01 49.71 -9.24
N ASN A 313 -8.27 51.02 -9.32
CA ASN A 313 -8.70 51.80 -8.16
C ASN A 313 -10.10 51.36 -7.68
N ALA A 314 -10.23 51.04 -6.39
CA ALA A 314 -11.47 50.57 -5.81
C ALA A 314 -12.45 51.72 -5.56
N THR A 315 -13.51 51.80 -6.36
CA THR A 315 -14.61 52.75 -6.18
C THR A 315 -15.92 52.02 -5.82
N PRO A 316 -16.90 52.67 -5.17
CA PRO A 316 -18.18 52.02 -4.84
C PRO A 316 -18.87 51.43 -6.08
N ALA A 317 -18.85 52.17 -7.20
CA ALA A 317 -19.43 51.71 -8.46
C ALA A 317 -18.72 50.47 -9.01
N LEU A 318 -17.39 50.42 -8.92
CA LEU A 318 -16.62 49.24 -9.31
C LEU A 318 -16.98 48.03 -8.44
N LEU A 319 -17.02 48.18 -7.11
CA LEU A 319 -17.33 47.06 -6.21
C LEU A 319 -18.73 46.49 -6.46
N ILE A 320 -19.71 47.34 -6.76
CA ILE A 320 -21.05 46.91 -7.17
C ILE A 320 -21.00 46.17 -8.51
N SER A 321 -20.16 46.62 -9.46
CA SER A 321 -20.00 45.91 -10.74
C SER A 321 -19.35 44.53 -10.56
N ILE A 322 -18.36 44.40 -9.66
CA ILE A 322 -17.73 43.13 -9.29
C ILE A 322 -18.76 42.22 -8.60
N GLN A 323 -19.64 42.76 -7.75
CA GLN A 323 -20.68 41.95 -7.11
C GLN A 323 -21.66 41.36 -8.13
N LYS A 324 -22.01 42.12 -9.17
CA LYS A 324 -22.91 41.68 -10.24
C LYS A 324 -22.24 40.72 -11.22
N ASN A 325 -20.97 40.95 -11.53
CA ASN A 325 -20.16 40.08 -12.38
C ASN A 325 -18.75 39.96 -11.78
N PRO A 326 -18.50 38.94 -10.95
CA PRO A 326 -17.22 38.80 -10.24
C PRO A 326 -16.09 38.28 -11.14
N THR A 327 -16.39 37.95 -12.39
CA THR A 327 -15.36 37.50 -13.33
C THR A 327 -14.52 38.69 -13.80
N GLY A 328 -13.19 38.52 -13.87
CA GLY A 328 -12.31 39.57 -14.40
C GLY A 328 -11.41 40.28 -13.39
N PHE A 329 -11.62 40.05 -12.08
CA PHE A 329 -10.91 40.77 -11.03
C PHE A 329 -10.26 39.82 -10.03
N VAL A 330 -9.13 40.27 -9.48
CA VAL A 330 -8.33 39.54 -8.50
C VAL A 330 -7.96 40.49 -7.37
N ALA A 331 -8.28 40.13 -6.14
CA ALA A 331 -7.72 40.80 -4.97
C ALA A 331 -6.37 40.19 -4.60
N ARG A 332 -5.42 41.05 -4.22
CA ARG A 332 -4.15 40.64 -3.61
C ARG A 332 -3.98 41.31 -2.26
N GLN A 333 -3.45 40.56 -1.29
CA GLN A 333 -3.10 41.09 0.03
C GLN A 333 -1.59 41.16 0.19
N ILE A 334 -1.10 42.29 0.68
CA ILE A 334 0.32 42.43 1.04
C ILE A 334 0.45 42.26 2.55
N PHE A 335 1.25 41.28 2.99
CA PHE A 335 1.55 41.09 4.41
C PHE A 335 2.75 41.98 4.82
N ARG A 336 2.61 42.74 5.91
CA ARG A 336 3.76 43.43 6.53
C ARG A 336 4.56 42.43 7.37
N MET A 337 5.76 42.08 6.87
CA MET A 337 6.89 41.33 7.46
C MET A 337 6.64 39.97 8.17
N ARG A 338 7.46 38.99 7.75
CA ARG A 338 7.68 37.61 8.25
C ARG A 338 6.50 36.63 8.11
N THR A 339 5.84 36.62 6.97
CA THR A 339 5.02 35.49 6.53
C THR A 339 5.75 34.71 5.45
N PHE A 340 6.03 33.44 5.71
CA PHE A 340 6.37 32.47 4.66
C PHE A 340 5.07 31.83 4.21
N THR A 341 4.75 31.91 2.91
CA THR A 341 3.64 31.16 2.36
C THR A 341 4.16 30.22 1.27
N TRP A 342 3.65 28.99 1.30
CA TRP A 342 3.84 28.02 0.24
C TRP A 342 2.74 28.26 -0.78
N ASN A 343 3.11 28.74 -1.97
CA ASN A 343 2.14 28.97 -3.03
C ASN A 343 2.18 27.75 -3.97
N ASN A 344 1.31 26.77 -3.74
CA ASN A 344 1.05 25.68 -4.67
C ASN A 344 0.20 26.21 -5.83
N GLY A 345 0.78 27.10 -6.64
CA GLY A 345 0.22 27.47 -7.93
C GLY A 345 0.39 26.32 -8.92
N PHE A 346 -0.40 25.25 -8.77
CA PHE A 346 -0.52 24.23 -9.81
C PHE A 346 -1.68 24.58 -10.74
N PRO A 347 -1.49 24.59 -12.07
CA PRO A 347 -2.60 24.41 -12.98
C PRO A 347 -3.14 23.00 -12.74
N LEU A 348 -4.41 22.89 -12.34
CA LEU A 348 -5.13 21.63 -12.38
C LEU A 348 -5.25 21.25 -13.87
N SER A 349 -4.33 20.44 -14.39
CA SER A 349 -4.63 19.64 -15.57
C SER A 349 -5.70 18.63 -15.16
N LYS A 350 -6.90 18.79 -15.72
CA LYS A 350 -7.94 17.77 -15.68
C LYS A 350 -7.47 16.47 -16.31
#